data_AF-A0AAU5HBW6-F1
#
_entry.id   AF-A0AAU5HBW6-F1
#
_cell.length_a   1.000
_cell.length_b   1.000
_cell.length_c   1.000
_cell.angle_alpha   90.00
_cell.angle_beta   90.00
_cell.angle_gamma   90.00
#
_symmetry.space_group_name_H-M   'P 1'
#
loop_
_entity.id
_entity.type
_entity.pdbx_description
1 polymer ?
#
loop_
_entity_poly.entity_id
_entity_poly.type
_entity_poly.pdbx_seq_one_letter_code
_entity_poly.pdbx_strand_id
1 'polypeptide(L)'
;MKEIVSRWREFETALAARGLGWSLAYAPADLRQARTPDHPYGARLDHLLPADYLRFVREVGYPVLGFDYYDRQGISFLPPEPMAVLSPMVADPDGEFPKAVEDEPATCPYAFFAGHDLSDICGYALAEDGVWLIEDSVAVMRLGSFTKWLLDFLTDQEARIAALTTHDVAEPDKAADPHRLFDYSLSGHTDGDHPPYSPADLELSWVEQQAGDPYSYGLIDAAGRWRIPMGKRFISVRPFRDGIAEVILNADGSSYDGPWTRIDVDGRTVGA
;
A
#
# COMPACT_ATOMS: atom_id res chain seq x y z
N MET A 1 6.33 7.60 -25.42
CA MET A 1 7.14 7.66 -24.17
C MET A 1 6.75 8.79 -23.20
N LYS A 2 6.66 10.08 -23.59
CA LYS A 2 5.98 11.13 -22.76
C LYS A 2 4.46 10.93 -22.59
N GLU A 3 3.94 10.07 -23.46
CA GLU A 3 2.53 9.74 -23.63
C GLU A 3 1.80 9.34 -22.34
N ILE A 4 2.30 8.37 -21.57
CA ILE A 4 1.58 7.88 -20.37
C ILE A 4 1.43 8.95 -19.28
N VAL A 5 2.43 9.83 -19.11
CA VAL A 5 2.35 10.93 -18.15
C VAL A 5 1.36 11.97 -18.65
N SER A 6 1.44 12.36 -19.93
CA SER A 6 0.49 13.30 -20.54
C SER A 6 -0.95 12.79 -20.42
N ARG A 7 -1.19 11.53 -20.79
CA ARG A 7 -2.52 10.90 -20.73
C ARG A 7 -3.07 10.85 -19.32
N TRP A 8 -2.22 10.58 -18.32
CA TRP A 8 -2.65 10.66 -16.92
C TRP A 8 -3.02 12.08 -16.50
N ARG A 9 -2.23 13.10 -16.87
CA ARG A 9 -2.57 14.51 -16.56
C ARG A 9 -3.83 14.99 -17.27
N GLU A 10 -4.08 14.51 -18.49
CA GLU A 10 -5.33 14.75 -19.21
C GLU A 10 -6.52 14.10 -18.50
N PHE A 11 -6.35 12.88 -17.99
CA PHE A 11 -7.35 12.17 -17.18
C PHE A 11 -7.67 12.92 -15.87
N GLU A 12 -6.66 13.39 -15.14
CA GLU A 12 -6.84 14.26 -13.96
C GLU A 12 -7.67 15.49 -14.27
N THR A 13 -7.38 16.15 -15.40
CA THR A 13 -8.12 17.33 -15.86
C THR A 13 -9.58 16.98 -16.18
N ALA A 14 -9.82 15.82 -16.81
CA ALA A 14 -11.17 15.35 -17.13
C ALA A 14 -11.99 15.03 -15.86
N LEU A 15 -11.39 14.41 -14.84
CA LEU A 15 -12.02 14.20 -13.54
C LEU A 15 -12.43 15.53 -12.90
N ALA A 16 -11.50 16.48 -12.81
CA ALA A 16 -11.76 17.79 -12.23
C ALA A 16 -12.86 18.54 -12.98
N ALA A 17 -12.85 18.52 -14.32
CA ALA A 17 -13.87 19.17 -15.16
C ALA A 17 -15.28 18.61 -14.95
N ARG A 18 -15.41 17.37 -14.46
CA ARG A 18 -16.69 16.73 -14.12
C ARG A 18 -17.06 16.84 -12.65
N GLY A 19 -16.27 17.55 -11.84
CA GLY A 19 -16.48 17.64 -10.40
C GLY A 19 -16.13 16.36 -9.63
N LEU A 20 -15.37 15.45 -10.25
CA LEU A 20 -14.92 14.19 -9.66
C LEU A 20 -13.47 14.25 -9.16
N GLY A 21 -12.87 15.44 -9.04
CA GLY A 21 -11.48 15.57 -8.57
C GLY A 21 -11.24 15.02 -7.15
N TRP A 22 -12.28 14.96 -6.33
CA TRP A 22 -12.24 14.36 -4.98
C TRP A 22 -12.00 12.85 -5.01
N SER A 23 -12.26 12.20 -6.15
CA SER A 23 -12.12 10.75 -6.32
C SER A 23 -10.66 10.33 -6.50
N LEU A 24 -9.73 11.28 -6.59
CA LEU A 24 -8.30 11.05 -6.82
C LEU A 24 -7.46 11.66 -5.70
N ALA A 25 -6.71 10.80 -5.03
CA ALA A 25 -5.67 11.15 -4.07
C ALA A 25 -4.30 10.61 -4.53
N TYR A 26 -3.26 10.88 -3.75
CA TYR A 26 -1.92 10.33 -3.99
C TYR A 26 -1.34 9.81 -2.69
N ALA A 27 -0.90 8.56 -2.70
CA ALA A 27 -0.16 7.98 -1.60
C ALA A 27 1.26 8.58 -1.54
N PRO A 28 1.78 8.84 -0.33
CA PRO A 28 3.14 9.33 -0.17
C PRO A 28 4.16 8.25 -0.56
N ALA A 29 5.25 8.64 -1.21
CA ALA A 29 6.27 7.70 -1.68
C ALA A 29 7.00 6.97 -0.54
N ASP A 30 7.07 7.59 0.64
CA ASP A 30 7.69 7.07 1.86
C ASP A 30 6.69 6.35 2.77
N LEU A 31 5.48 6.05 2.26
CA LEU A 31 4.46 5.27 2.94
C LEU A 31 5.06 3.99 3.56
N ARG A 32 4.73 3.73 4.83
CA ARG A 32 5.16 2.54 5.58
C ARG A 32 3.99 1.61 5.84
N GLN A 33 4.27 0.32 5.84
CA GLN A 33 3.32 -0.75 6.11
C GLN A 33 3.98 -1.82 6.98
N ALA A 34 3.21 -2.44 7.88
CA ALA A 34 3.70 -3.56 8.66
C ALA A 34 3.93 -4.77 7.75
N ARG A 35 5.06 -5.45 7.96
CA ARG A 35 5.46 -6.65 7.23
C ARG A 35 4.84 -7.88 7.87
N THR A 36 4.83 -9.00 7.15
CA THR A 36 4.41 -10.29 7.74
C THR A 36 5.57 -11.01 8.41
N PRO A 37 5.31 -11.95 9.34
CA PRO A 37 6.37 -12.70 10.01
C PRO A 37 7.08 -13.67 9.07
N ASP A 38 6.41 -14.11 8.00
CA ASP A 38 6.98 -14.97 6.98
C ASP A 38 7.91 -14.19 6.04
N HIS A 39 7.66 -12.89 5.84
CA HIS A 39 8.48 -12.01 5.00
C HIS A 39 8.87 -10.72 5.75
N PRO A 40 9.63 -10.81 6.86
CA PRO A 40 9.96 -9.67 7.70
C PRO A 40 10.90 -8.68 7.01
N TYR A 41 11.52 -9.06 5.89
CA TYR A 41 12.38 -8.19 5.08
C TYR A 41 11.69 -7.70 3.79
N GLY A 42 10.41 -8.03 3.58
CA GLY A 42 9.68 -7.71 2.35
C GLY A 42 10.25 -8.44 1.13
N ALA A 43 10.19 -7.79 -0.03
CA ALA A 43 10.64 -8.33 -1.32
C ALA A 43 11.64 -7.42 -2.03
N ARG A 44 12.56 -8.04 -2.79
CA ARG A 44 13.49 -7.36 -3.70
C ARG A 44 12.88 -7.28 -5.10
N LEU A 45 12.44 -6.10 -5.51
CA LEU A 45 11.61 -5.93 -6.71
C LEU A 45 12.26 -5.16 -7.85
N ASP A 46 13.45 -4.55 -7.65
CA ASP A 46 14.08 -3.64 -8.61
C ASP A 46 14.24 -4.24 -10.02
N HIS A 47 14.45 -5.55 -10.09
CA HIS A 47 14.61 -6.30 -11.33
C HIS A 47 13.32 -6.39 -12.17
N LEU A 48 12.15 -6.18 -11.56
CA LEU A 48 10.84 -6.26 -12.20
C LEU A 48 10.29 -4.91 -12.63
N LEU A 49 10.91 -3.78 -12.23
CA LEU A 49 10.37 -2.45 -12.46
C LEU A 49 10.79 -1.90 -13.82
N PRO A 50 9.90 -1.82 -14.82
CA PRO A 50 10.28 -1.33 -16.14
C PRO A 50 10.49 0.19 -16.13
N ALA A 51 11.34 0.67 -17.04
CA ALA A 51 11.73 2.08 -17.10
C ALA A 51 10.55 3.05 -17.32
N ASP A 52 9.49 2.61 -17.98
CA ASP A 52 8.28 3.39 -18.18
C ASP A 52 7.44 3.51 -16.90
N TYR A 53 7.33 2.45 -16.08
CA TYR A 53 6.76 2.50 -14.73
C TYR A 53 7.54 3.44 -13.83
N LEU A 54 8.87 3.28 -13.74
CA LEU A 54 9.73 4.12 -12.90
C LEU A 54 9.61 5.60 -13.27
N ARG A 55 9.50 5.91 -14.56
CA ARG A 55 9.24 7.27 -15.01
C ARG A 55 7.83 7.74 -14.61
N PHE A 56 6.80 6.92 -14.79
CA PHE A 56 5.44 7.27 -14.42
C PHE A 56 5.37 7.67 -12.94
N VAL A 57 5.84 6.82 -12.03
CA VAL A 57 5.78 7.11 -10.59
C VAL A 57 6.64 8.30 -10.17
N ARG A 58 7.76 8.56 -10.88
CA ARG A 58 8.57 9.77 -10.63
C ARG A 58 7.82 11.07 -10.98
N GLU A 59 7.08 11.08 -12.08
CA GLU A 59 6.43 12.30 -12.60
C GLU A 59 5.00 12.48 -12.09
N VAL A 60 4.31 11.38 -11.75
CA VAL A 60 2.90 11.34 -11.33
C VAL A 60 2.76 11.06 -9.84
N GLY A 61 3.66 10.27 -9.25
CA GLY A 61 3.51 9.74 -7.89
C GLY A 61 2.74 8.42 -7.88
N TYR A 62 2.04 8.18 -6.78
CA TYR A 62 1.28 6.95 -6.53
C TYR A 62 -0.20 7.27 -6.41
N PRO A 63 -0.93 7.39 -7.55
CA PRO A 63 -2.32 7.77 -7.53
C PRO A 63 -3.21 6.71 -6.86
N VAL A 64 -4.20 7.19 -6.13
CA VAL A 64 -5.27 6.41 -5.48
C VAL A 64 -6.59 6.94 -6.01
N LEU A 65 -7.23 6.17 -6.88
CA LEU A 65 -8.51 6.49 -7.52
C LEU A 65 -9.60 5.66 -6.85
N GLY A 66 -10.61 6.29 -6.26
CA GLY A 66 -11.75 5.60 -5.62
C GLY A 66 -13.08 6.23 -6.01
N PHE A 67 -14.10 5.41 -6.26
CA PHE A 67 -15.49 5.84 -6.49
C PHE A 67 -16.40 5.16 -5.44
N ASP A 68 -17.52 5.79 -5.07
CA ASP A 68 -18.43 5.51 -3.93
C ASP A 68 -19.03 4.09 -3.81
N TYR A 69 -18.80 3.20 -4.76
CA TYR A 69 -19.20 1.81 -4.60
C TYR A 69 -17.98 1.03 -4.15
N TYR A 70 -18.17 0.15 -3.16
CA TYR A 70 -17.33 -0.94 -2.63
C TYR A 70 -16.56 -1.80 -3.67
N ASP A 71 -16.04 -1.21 -4.73
CA ASP A 71 -16.09 -1.82 -6.03
C ASP A 71 -14.70 -1.85 -6.62
N ARG A 72 -14.42 -2.95 -7.30
CA ARG A 72 -13.19 -3.33 -7.98
C ARG A 72 -12.80 -2.37 -9.12
N GLN A 73 -13.36 -1.16 -9.12
CA GLN A 73 -13.25 -0.13 -10.13
C GLN A 73 -12.25 0.96 -9.76
N GLY A 74 -12.00 1.17 -8.46
CA GLY A 74 -10.91 2.00 -7.98
C GLY A 74 -9.56 1.34 -8.21
N ILE A 75 -8.47 2.11 -8.18
CA ILE A 75 -7.12 1.58 -8.23
C ILE A 75 -6.21 2.37 -7.30
N SER A 76 -5.36 1.65 -6.60
CA SER A 76 -4.31 2.20 -5.76
C SER A 76 -2.96 1.80 -6.29
N PHE A 77 -2.19 2.74 -6.82
CA PHE A 77 -0.78 2.50 -7.11
C PHE A 77 0.00 2.44 -5.80
N LEU A 78 0.81 1.40 -5.64
CA LEU A 78 1.54 1.13 -4.40
C LEU A 78 2.90 1.83 -4.40
N PRO A 79 3.21 2.60 -3.33
CA PRO A 79 4.57 3.01 -3.01
C PRO A 79 5.49 1.81 -2.75
N PRO A 80 6.82 2.01 -2.71
CA PRO A 80 7.79 0.92 -2.67
C PRO A 80 7.65 -0.03 -1.48
N GLU A 81 7.39 0.47 -0.26
CA GLU A 81 7.26 -0.40 0.91
C GLU A 81 5.99 -1.28 0.84
N PRO A 82 4.77 -0.74 0.63
CA PRO A 82 3.59 -1.58 0.38
C PRO A 82 3.78 -2.60 -0.75
N MET A 83 4.41 -2.19 -1.86
CA MET A 83 4.72 -3.10 -2.95
C MET A 83 5.60 -4.26 -2.47
N ALA A 84 6.67 -3.98 -1.71
CA ALA A 84 7.56 -4.99 -1.15
C ALA A 84 6.88 -5.90 -0.11
N VAL A 85 5.90 -5.40 0.63
CA VAL A 85 5.13 -6.17 1.62
C VAL A 85 4.11 -7.10 0.98
N LEU A 86 3.41 -6.63 -0.06
CA LEU A 86 2.30 -7.37 -0.68
C LEU A 86 2.75 -8.31 -1.80
N SER A 87 3.90 -8.06 -2.44
CA SER A 87 4.40 -8.92 -3.52
C SER A 87 4.66 -10.39 -3.14
N PRO A 88 5.15 -10.72 -1.91
CA PRO A 88 5.22 -12.11 -1.45
C PRO A 88 3.86 -12.81 -1.34
N MET A 89 2.76 -12.05 -1.28
CA MET A 89 1.40 -12.59 -1.27
C MET A 89 0.83 -12.79 -2.68
N VAL A 90 1.65 -12.71 -3.73
CA VAL A 90 1.24 -13.04 -5.09
C VAL A 90 1.82 -14.39 -5.49
N ALA A 91 0.95 -15.37 -5.61
CA ALA A 91 1.27 -16.69 -6.14
C ALA A 91 1.38 -16.65 -7.68
N ASP A 92 2.20 -17.56 -8.19
CA ASP A 92 2.27 -17.83 -9.63
C ASP A 92 0.99 -18.50 -10.17
N PRO A 93 0.86 -18.70 -11.49
CA PRO A 93 -0.33 -19.31 -12.08
C PRO A 93 -0.64 -20.74 -11.60
N ASP A 94 0.35 -21.44 -11.02
CA ASP A 94 0.19 -22.77 -10.44
C ASP A 94 -0.19 -22.71 -8.94
N GLY A 95 -0.30 -21.50 -8.37
CA GLY A 95 -0.66 -21.26 -6.98
C GLY A 95 0.52 -21.32 -6.01
N GLU A 96 1.76 -21.27 -6.51
CA GLU A 96 2.95 -21.29 -5.66
C GLU A 96 3.34 -19.87 -5.21
N PHE A 97 3.38 -19.66 -3.88
CA PHE A 97 3.83 -18.40 -3.29
C PHE A 97 5.36 -18.30 -3.26
N PRO A 98 5.93 -17.09 -3.41
CA PRO A 98 7.33 -16.82 -3.17
C PRO A 98 7.79 -17.32 -1.80
N LYS A 99 8.94 -17.98 -1.75
CA LYS A 99 9.50 -18.50 -0.50
C LYS A 99 10.24 -17.41 0.25
N ALA A 100 10.09 -17.42 1.57
CA ALA A 100 10.94 -16.64 2.46
C ALA A 100 12.41 -17.02 2.29
N VAL A 101 13.29 -16.03 2.40
CA VAL A 101 14.74 -16.21 2.46
C VAL A 101 15.19 -15.81 3.86
N GLU A 102 16.03 -16.63 4.49
CA GLU A 102 16.56 -16.33 5.81
C GLU A 102 17.38 -15.04 5.76
N ASP A 103 17.04 -14.09 6.65
CA ASP A 103 17.72 -12.81 6.82
C ASP A 103 17.86 -11.92 5.57
N GLU A 104 17.03 -12.16 4.54
CA GLU A 104 17.02 -11.38 3.31
C GLU A 104 15.60 -11.14 2.77
N PRO A 105 15.38 -10.07 1.97
CA PRO A 105 14.14 -9.90 1.23
C PRO A 105 13.89 -11.06 0.27
N ALA A 106 12.63 -11.48 0.15
CA ALA A 106 12.23 -12.51 -0.79
C ALA A 106 12.46 -12.03 -2.24
N THR A 107 12.83 -12.96 -3.12
CA THR A 107 12.81 -12.70 -4.57
C THR A 107 11.45 -13.14 -5.10
N CYS A 108 10.64 -12.18 -5.53
CA CYS A 108 9.30 -12.43 -6.07
C CYS A 108 9.35 -12.44 -7.60
N PRO A 109 8.57 -13.29 -8.28
CA PRO A 109 8.40 -13.22 -9.74
C PRO A 109 7.44 -12.09 -10.18
N TYR A 110 6.66 -11.56 -9.23
CA TYR A 110 5.66 -10.53 -9.44
C TYR A 110 5.87 -9.39 -8.43
N ALA A 111 5.88 -8.14 -8.91
CA ALA A 111 5.86 -6.93 -8.10
C ALA A 111 4.44 -6.35 -8.11
N PHE A 112 3.65 -6.62 -7.09
CA PHE A 112 2.27 -6.15 -6.97
C PHE A 112 2.24 -4.62 -6.84
N PHE A 113 2.01 -3.90 -7.94
CA PHE A 113 2.24 -2.46 -8.01
C PHE A 113 0.97 -1.63 -7.95
N ALA A 114 -0.20 -2.24 -8.17
CA ALA A 114 -1.46 -1.55 -8.06
C ALA A 114 -2.60 -2.50 -7.66
N GLY A 115 -3.51 -2.08 -6.79
CA GLY A 115 -4.61 -2.92 -6.32
C GLY A 115 -5.96 -2.23 -6.33
N HIS A 116 -7.02 -3.01 -6.57
CA HIS A 116 -8.41 -2.57 -6.44
C HIS A 116 -9.11 -3.22 -5.23
N ASP A 117 -8.55 -4.32 -4.71
CA ASP A 117 -8.89 -4.90 -3.41
C ASP A 117 -7.59 -5.40 -2.76
N LEU A 118 -7.10 -4.66 -1.78
CA LEU A 118 -5.81 -4.98 -1.17
C LEU A 118 -5.95 -6.04 -0.06
N SER A 119 -7.15 -6.34 0.44
CA SER A 119 -7.37 -7.42 1.42
C SER A 119 -7.22 -8.80 0.81
N ASP A 120 -7.73 -8.99 -0.41
CA ASP A 120 -7.65 -10.26 -1.14
C ASP A 120 -6.51 -10.27 -2.18
N ILE A 121 -5.68 -9.22 -2.20
CA ILE A 121 -4.57 -9.03 -3.16
C ILE A 121 -5.07 -9.14 -4.60
N CYS A 122 -6.10 -8.36 -4.93
CA CYS A 122 -6.61 -8.24 -6.29
C CYS A 122 -6.15 -6.93 -6.94
N GLY A 123 -5.64 -7.03 -8.16
CA GLY A 123 -5.04 -5.89 -8.85
C GLY A 123 -4.09 -6.29 -9.96
N TYR A 124 -2.90 -5.69 -9.95
CA TYR A 124 -1.93 -5.79 -11.02
C TYR A 124 -0.51 -5.93 -10.47
N ALA A 125 0.27 -6.79 -11.11
CA ALA A 125 1.69 -6.95 -10.82
C ALA A 125 2.55 -6.74 -12.05
N LEU A 126 3.78 -6.27 -11.85
CA LEU A 126 4.83 -6.23 -12.86
C LEU A 126 5.64 -7.53 -12.78
N ALA A 127 5.96 -8.10 -13.92
CA ALA A 127 6.86 -9.23 -14.09
C ALA A 127 7.87 -8.92 -15.21
N GLU A 128 8.87 -9.78 -15.40
CA GLU A 128 9.87 -9.61 -16.48
C GLU A 128 9.24 -9.50 -17.88
N ASP A 129 8.09 -10.16 -18.09
CA ASP A 129 7.39 -10.20 -19.36
C ASP A 129 6.21 -9.21 -19.47
N GLY A 130 5.95 -8.38 -18.45
CA GLY A 130 4.96 -7.31 -18.49
C GLY A 130 4.03 -7.24 -17.27
N VAL A 131 2.88 -6.62 -17.45
CA VAL A 131 1.82 -6.51 -16.44
C VAL A 131 0.95 -7.76 -16.43
N TRP A 132 0.64 -8.22 -15.24
CA TRP A 132 -0.28 -9.32 -14.96
C TRP A 132 -1.47 -8.84 -14.15
N LEU A 133 -2.66 -9.34 -14.46
CA LEU A 133 -3.84 -9.28 -13.60
C LEU A 133 -3.66 -10.29 -12.45
N ILE A 134 -3.92 -9.84 -11.23
CA ILE A 134 -3.92 -10.66 -10.03
C ILE A 134 -5.35 -10.74 -9.50
N GLU A 135 -5.84 -11.95 -9.29
CA GLU A 135 -7.14 -12.24 -8.68
C GLU A 135 -6.94 -13.20 -7.52
N ASP A 136 -7.49 -12.86 -6.34
CA ASP A 136 -7.41 -13.66 -5.12
C ASP A 136 -5.98 -14.15 -4.84
N SER A 137 -5.01 -13.22 -4.88
CA SER A 137 -3.58 -13.50 -4.68
C SER A 137 -2.89 -14.34 -5.78
N VAL A 138 -3.51 -14.60 -6.93
CA VAL A 138 -2.95 -15.44 -8.00
C VAL A 138 -2.74 -14.65 -9.29
N ALA A 139 -1.59 -14.81 -9.94
CA ALA A 139 -1.36 -14.27 -11.28
C ALA A 139 -2.17 -15.04 -12.34
N VAL A 140 -3.19 -14.39 -12.92
CA VAL A 140 -4.17 -15.07 -13.81
C VAL A 140 -4.00 -14.77 -15.29
N MET A 141 -3.63 -13.54 -15.66
CA MET A 141 -3.62 -13.11 -17.07
C MET A 141 -2.57 -12.05 -17.36
N ARG A 142 -1.77 -12.26 -18.40
CA ARG A 142 -0.83 -11.26 -18.90
C ARG A 142 -1.55 -10.20 -19.76
N LEU A 143 -1.34 -8.93 -19.43
CA LEU A 143 -1.97 -7.76 -20.05
C LEU A 143 -1.04 -6.99 -21.02
N GLY A 144 0.23 -7.38 -21.12
CA GLY A 144 1.21 -6.77 -22.01
C GLY A 144 2.17 -5.84 -21.27
N SER A 145 2.74 -4.82 -21.94
CA SER A 145 3.65 -3.87 -21.28
C SER A 145 2.92 -2.91 -20.35
N PHE A 146 3.64 -2.31 -19.40
CA PHE A 146 3.09 -1.28 -18.51
C PHE A 146 2.46 -0.11 -19.28
N THR A 147 3.16 0.41 -20.29
CA THR A 147 2.61 1.47 -21.16
C THR A 147 1.30 1.05 -21.82
N LYS A 148 1.21 -0.16 -22.39
CA LYS A 148 -0.02 -0.62 -23.05
C LYS A 148 -1.15 -0.74 -22.03
N TRP A 149 -0.90 -1.43 -20.92
CA TRP A 149 -1.87 -1.62 -19.86
C TRP A 149 -2.42 -0.29 -19.33
N LEU A 150 -1.55 0.69 -19.05
CA LEU A 150 -1.98 1.98 -18.50
C LEU A 150 -2.85 2.77 -19.48
N LEU A 151 -2.55 2.72 -20.78
CA LEU A 151 -3.37 3.39 -21.80
C LEU A 151 -4.75 2.72 -21.94
N ASP A 152 -4.79 1.39 -21.91
CA ASP A 152 -6.05 0.64 -21.93
C ASP A 152 -6.88 0.94 -20.66
N PHE A 153 -6.25 0.88 -19.48
CA PHE A 153 -6.86 1.22 -18.20
C PHE A 153 -7.46 2.63 -18.22
N LEU A 154 -6.69 3.65 -18.66
CA LEU A 154 -7.19 5.02 -18.73
C LEU A 154 -8.37 5.16 -19.70
N THR A 155 -8.32 4.46 -20.83
CA THR A 155 -9.43 4.46 -21.80
C THR A 155 -10.71 3.89 -21.17
N ASP A 156 -10.59 2.79 -20.44
CA ASP A 156 -11.72 2.17 -19.74
C ASP A 156 -12.27 3.07 -18.63
N GLN A 157 -11.41 3.72 -17.86
CA GLN A 157 -11.81 4.66 -16.81
C GLN A 157 -12.51 5.90 -17.38
N GLU A 158 -11.99 6.47 -18.47
CA GLU A 158 -12.63 7.60 -19.16
C GLU A 158 -14.04 7.23 -19.67
N ALA A 159 -14.21 6.03 -20.23
CA ALA A 159 -15.51 5.53 -20.67
C ALA A 159 -16.49 5.36 -19.50
N ARG A 160 -16.01 4.84 -18.36
CA ARG A 160 -16.82 4.70 -17.13
C ARG A 160 -17.26 6.06 -16.59
N ILE A 161 -16.32 6.98 -16.43
CA ILE A 161 -16.60 8.36 -15.99
C ILE A 161 -17.58 9.05 -16.95
N ALA A 162 -17.51 8.74 -18.25
CA ALA A 162 -18.47 9.26 -19.22
C ALA A 162 -19.89 8.74 -19.04
N ALA A 163 -20.05 7.52 -18.51
CA ALA A 163 -21.33 6.89 -18.26
C ALA A 163 -21.94 7.22 -16.88
N LEU A 164 -21.14 7.71 -15.91
CA LEU A 164 -21.64 8.10 -14.59
C LEU A 164 -22.67 9.23 -14.69
N THR A 165 -23.83 9.07 -14.04
CA THR A 165 -24.79 10.16 -13.85
C THR A 165 -24.61 10.81 -12.48
N THR A 166 -24.91 12.10 -12.35
CA THR A 166 -24.70 12.88 -11.12
C THR A 166 -25.52 12.42 -9.90
N HIS A 167 -26.34 11.38 -10.02
CA HIS A 167 -27.08 10.76 -8.91
C HIS A 167 -26.44 9.46 -8.41
N ASP A 168 -25.39 8.97 -9.08
CA ASP A 168 -24.73 7.70 -8.78
C ASP A 168 -23.44 7.88 -7.96
N VAL A 169 -23.17 9.09 -7.44
CA VAL A 169 -21.87 9.40 -6.80
C VAL A 169 -22.05 10.28 -5.56
N ALA A 170 -21.80 9.74 -4.37
CA ALA A 170 -21.59 10.49 -3.13
C ALA A 170 -20.14 10.33 -2.62
N GLU A 171 -19.77 11.09 -1.59
CA GLU A 171 -18.49 10.89 -0.90
C GLU A 171 -18.56 9.60 -0.06
N PRO A 172 -17.54 8.72 -0.13
CA PRO A 172 -17.60 7.40 0.48
C PRO A 172 -17.66 7.42 2.00
N ASP A 173 -18.29 6.39 2.56
CA ASP A 173 -18.12 6.04 3.98
C ASP A 173 -16.67 5.56 4.19
N LYS A 174 -15.90 6.29 5.01
CA LYS A 174 -14.52 5.93 5.36
C LYS A 174 -14.39 4.53 5.96
N ALA A 175 -15.46 3.97 6.53
CA ALA A 175 -15.45 2.61 7.07
C ALA A 175 -15.33 1.51 5.98
N ALA A 176 -15.68 1.86 4.74
CA ALA A 176 -15.90 0.96 3.62
C ALA A 176 -14.79 0.97 2.56
N ASP A 177 -13.80 1.85 2.67
CA ASP A 177 -12.79 2.08 1.63
C ASP A 177 -11.88 0.84 1.43
N PRO A 178 -11.85 0.16 0.27
CA PRO A 178 -10.94 -0.96 0.00
C PRO A 178 -9.46 -0.52 -0.05
N HIS A 179 -9.20 0.79 -0.08
CA HIS A 179 -7.89 1.41 0.08
C HIS A 179 -7.55 1.73 1.55
N ARG A 180 -8.37 1.29 2.52
CA ARG A 180 -8.12 1.38 3.98
C ARG A 180 -6.78 0.81 4.42
N LEU A 181 -6.14 -0.03 3.62
CA LEU A 181 -4.75 -0.43 3.84
C LEU A 181 -3.80 0.77 3.90
N PHE A 182 -4.21 1.94 3.41
CA PHE A 182 -3.53 3.21 3.58
C PHE A 182 -4.16 4.15 4.61
N ASP A 183 -5.37 3.90 5.11
CA ASP A 183 -6.08 4.84 6.01
C ASP A 183 -5.25 5.18 7.25
N TYR A 184 -4.50 4.23 7.82
CA TYR A 184 -3.64 4.53 8.97
C TYR A 184 -2.42 5.38 8.63
N SER A 185 -1.91 5.25 7.41
CA SER A 185 -0.78 6.05 6.95
C SER A 185 -1.18 7.38 6.30
N LEU A 186 -2.43 7.48 5.84
CA LEU A 186 -3.03 8.69 5.27
C LEU A 186 -3.75 9.53 6.33
N SER A 187 -4.32 8.93 7.39
CA SER A 187 -5.04 9.65 8.47
C SER A 187 -4.15 10.57 9.29
N GLY A 188 -2.83 10.39 9.26
CA GLY A 188 -1.87 11.38 9.76
C GLY A 188 -1.40 12.38 8.67
N HIS A 189 -1.43 11.99 7.40
CA HIS A 189 -0.94 12.82 6.29
C HIS A 189 -1.94 13.88 5.84
N THR A 190 -3.24 13.68 6.05
CA THR A 190 -4.29 14.62 5.63
C THR A 190 -4.24 15.98 6.33
N ASP A 191 -3.58 16.08 7.49
CA ASP A 191 -3.47 17.35 8.24
C ASP A 191 -2.18 18.12 7.90
N GLY A 192 -1.30 17.59 7.05
CA GLY A 192 -0.06 18.27 6.62
C GLY A 192 1.00 18.46 7.71
N ASP A 193 0.76 17.94 8.92
CA ASP A 193 1.54 18.20 10.13
C ASP A 193 2.61 17.14 10.44
N HIS A 194 2.82 16.16 9.55
CA HIS A 194 3.82 15.13 9.79
C HIS A 194 5.13 15.40 9.03
N PRO A 195 6.27 15.52 9.74
CA PRO A 195 7.56 15.61 9.08
C PRO A 195 7.83 14.33 8.25
N PRO A 196 8.61 14.44 7.17
CA PRO A 196 9.06 13.26 6.42
C PRO A 196 9.83 12.31 7.34
N TYR A 197 9.83 11.01 7.02
CA TYR A 197 10.61 10.05 7.81
C TYR A 197 12.09 10.43 7.83
N SER A 198 12.70 10.39 9.00
CA SER A 198 14.15 10.51 9.11
C SER A 198 14.81 9.24 8.56
N PRO A 199 16.09 9.29 8.13
CA PRO A 199 16.81 8.08 7.74
C PRO A 199 16.78 7.00 8.81
N ALA A 200 16.79 7.35 10.10
CA ALA A 200 16.72 6.40 11.20
C ALA A 200 15.36 5.70 11.31
N ASP A 201 14.27 6.41 11.03
CA ASP A 201 12.93 5.81 10.99
C ASP A 201 12.80 4.82 9.84
N LEU A 202 13.49 5.09 8.73
CA LEU A 202 13.46 4.21 7.56
C LEU A 202 14.17 2.87 7.80
N GLU A 203 15.03 2.78 8.81
CA GLU A 203 15.72 1.54 9.22
C GLU A 203 14.87 0.67 10.15
N LEU A 204 13.64 1.07 10.47
CA LEU A 204 12.74 0.35 11.37
C LEU A 204 11.54 -0.19 10.59
N SER A 205 11.11 -1.40 10.93
CA SER A 205 9.94 -2.01 10.30
C SER A 205 9.10 -2.75 11.34
N TRP A 206 7.81 -2.42 11.38
CA TRP A 206 6.84 -3.22 12.12
C TRP A 206 6.65 -4.55 11.40
N VAL A 207 6.51 -5.62 12.18
CA VAL A 207 6.08 -6.94 11.74
C VAL A 207 4.78 -7.23 12.47
N GLU A 208 3.74 -7.61 11.73
CA GLU A 208 2.40 -7.90 12.23
C GLU A 208 2.06 -9.37 11.95
N GLN A 209 1.54 -10.06 12.96
CA GLN A 209 0.95 -11.38 12.81
C GLN A 209 -0.54 -11.31 13.14
N GLN A 210 -1.37 -11.50 12.11
CA GLN A 210 -2.83 -11.52 12.22
C GLN A 210 -3.38 -12.88 12.68
N ALA A 211 -2.73 -13.49 13.68
CA ALA A 211 -3.15 -14.75 14.28
C ALA A 211 -3.76 -14.52 15.67
N GLY A 212 -5.09 -14.56 15.75
CA GLY A 212 -5.87 -14.36 16.97
C GLY A 212 -6.14 -12.91 17.32
N ASP A 213 -6.81 -12.67 18.46
CA ASP A 213 -7.20 -11.34 18.92
C ASP A 213 -6.59 -11.03 20.31
N PRO A 214 -5.92 -9.88 20.51
CA PRO A 214 -5.43 -8.99 19.45
C PRO A 214 -4.34 -9.66 18.61
N TYR A 215 -4.02 -9.02 17.48
CA TYR A 215 -2.85 -9.34 16.67
C TYR A 215 -1.56 -9.24 17.48
N SER A 216 -0.49 -9.85 16.97
CA SER A 216 0.85 -9.69 17.55
C SER A 216 1.67 -8.73 16.71
N TYR A 217 2.43 -7.87 17.38
CA TYR A 217 3.33 -6.91 16.75
C TYR A 217 4.74 -7.06 17.31
N GLY A 218 5.72 -6.81 16.46
CA GLY A 218 7.11 -6.64 16.86
C GLY A 218 7.83 -5.65 15.93
N LEU A 219 8.98 -5.16 16.36
CA LEU A 219 9.77 -4.16 15.64
C LEU A 219 11.14 -4.75 15.34
N ILE A 220 11.55 -4.69 14.08
CA ILE A 220 12.90 -5.05 13.64
C ILE A 220 13.66 -3.82 13.15
N ASP A 221 14.98 -3.87 13.26
CA ASP A 221 15.87 -2.95 12.54
C ASP A 221 16.21 -3.48 11.13
N ALA A 222 16.92 -2.70 10.31
CA ALA A 222 17.31 -3.09 8.96
C ALA A 222 18.25 -4.30 8.89
N ALA A 223 18.91 -4.66 10.00
CA ALA A 223 19.67 -5.90 10.11
C ALA A 223 18.81 -7.08 10.58
N GLY A 224 17.49 -6.90 10.70
CA GLY A 224 16.55 -7.92 11.11
C GLY A 224 16.47 -8.18 12.60
N ARG A 225 17.19 -7.41 13.42
CA ARG A 225 17.23 -7.66 14.86
C ARG A 225 15.97 -7.11 15.50
N TRP A 226 15.32 -7.95 16.30
CA TRP A 226 14.18 -7.53 17.11
C TRP A 226 14.61 -6.46 18.12
N ARG A 227 14.09 -5.24 17.91
CA ARG A 227 14.14 -4.14 18.87
C ARG A 227 13.02 -4.27 19.89
N ILE A 228 11.85 -4.70 19.42
CA ILE A 228 10.72 -5.10 20.24
C ILE A 228 10.31 -6.51 19.81
N PRO A 229 10.47 -7.54 20.65
CA PRO A 229 10.08 -8.90 20.30
C PRO A 229 8.60 -8.99 19.94
N MET A 230 8.28 -9.85 18.97
CA MET A 230 6.91 -10.15 18.58
C MET A 230 6.07 -10.56 19.80
N GLY A 231 4.89 -9.96 19.95
CA GLY A 231 3.93 -10.36 20.98
C GLY A 231 2.67 -9.50 21.01
N LYS A 232 1.78 -9.82 21.95
CA LYS A 232 0.47 -9.16 22.11
C LYS A 232 0.53 -7.93 23.00
N ARG A 233 1.63 -7.17 22.94
CA ARG A 233 1.78 -5.96 23.76
C ARG A 233 0.96 -4.79 23.23
N PHE A 234 0.70 -4.78 21.93
CA PHE A 234 -0.01 -3.72 21.24
C PHE A 234 -1.25 -4.27 20.54
N ILE A 235 -2.32 -3.48 20.48
CA ILE A 235 -3.53 -3.76 19.68
C ILE A 235 -3.41 -3.09 18.31
N SER A 236 -2.71 -1.94 18.24
CA SER A 236 -2.44 -1.22 17.02
C SER A 236 -1.12 -0.45 17.13
N VAL A 237 -0.45 -0.26 16.01
CA VAL A 237 0.84 0.45 15.92
C VAL A 237 0.84 1.39 14.72
N ARG A 238 1.51 2.54 14.87
CA ARG A 238 1.84 3.44 13.77
C ARG A 238 3.34 3.39 13.46
N PRO A 239 3.74 3.65 12.20
CA PRO A 239 5.16 3.76 11.85
C PRO A 239 5.91 4.78 12.72
N PHE A 240 7.20 4.53 12.95
CA PHE A 240 8.06 5.47 13.67
C PHE A 240 8.26 6.76 12.89
N ARG A 241 8.20 7.90 13.57
CA ARG A 241 8.62 9.21 13.06
C ARG A 241 9.41 9.93 14.14
N ASP A 242 10.60 10.42 13.76
CA ASP A 242 11.55 11.06 14.67
C ASP A 242 11.86 10.19 15.90
N GLY A 243 11.99 8.88 15.70
CA GLY A 243 12.27 7.90 16.75
C GLY A 243 11.11 7.60 17.70
N ILE A 244 9.90 8.10 17.41
CA ILE A 244 8.69 7.84 18.20
C ILE A 244 7.64 7.12 17.36
N ALA A 245 7.02 6.09 17.93
CA ALA A 245 5.80 5.49 17.39
C ALA A 245 4.61 5.76 18.31
N GLU A 246 3.42 5.86 17.74
CA GLU A 246 2.18 5.80 18.49
C GLU A 246 1.64 4.38 18.46
N VAL A 247 1.20 3.88 19.61
CA VAL A 247 0.66 2.53 19.78
C VAL A 247 -0.55 2.55 20.69
N ILE A 248 -1.44 1.60 20.50
CA ILE A 248 -2.47 1.27 21.48
C ILE A 248 -1.96 0.07 22.27
N LEU A 249 -1.83 0.22 23.58
CA LEU A 249 -1.40 -0.88 24.45
C LEU A 249 -2.50 -1.92 24.59
N ASN A 250 -2.14 -3.20 24.64
CA ASN A 250 -3.06 -4.26 25.02
C ASN A 250 -3.21 -4.28 26.55
N ALA A 251 -4.08 -3.41 27.06
CA ALA A 251 -4.39 -3.27 28.48
C ALA A 251 -5.90 -3.08 28.69
N ASP A 252 -6.38 -3.41 29.89
CA ASP A 252 -7.78 -3.26 30.26
C ASP A 252 -8.32 -1.86 29.93
N GLY A 253 -9.44 -1.81 29.19
CA GLY A 253 -10.09 -0.57 28.77
C GLY A 253 -9.59 0.02 27.44
N SER A 254 -8.63 -0.63 26.77
CA SER A 254 -8.19 -0.22 25.43
C SER A 254 -9.10 -0.82 24.34
N SER A 255 -9.32 -0.09 23.25
CA SER A 255 -9.96 -0.58 22.02
C SER A 255 -9.10 -0.21 20.81
N TYR A 256 -9.46 -0.68 19.62
CA TYR A 256 -8.82 -0.26 18.37
C TYR A 256 -8.92 1.26 18.10
N ASP A 257 -9.76 1.99 18.85
CA ASP A 257 -9.93 3.44 18.75
C ASP A 257 -9.02 4.21 19.73
N GLY A 258 -8.39 3.54 20.70
CA GLY A 258 -7.44 4.15 21.64
C GLY A 258 -7.58 3.67 23.09
N PRO A 259 -6.93 4.36 24.04
CA PRO A 259 -6.12 5.57 23.83
C PRO A 259 -4.76 5.27 23.16
N TRP A 260 -4.29 6.20 22.32
CA TRP A 260 -2.95 6.16 21.74
C TRP A 260 -1.90 6.58 22.78
N THR A 261 -0.79 5.86 22.80
CA THR A 261 0.37 6.07 23.68
C THR A 261 1.63 6.18 22.83
N ARG A 262 2.59 7.01 23.22
CA ARG A 262 3.85 7.17 22.49
C ARG A 262 4.93 6.26 23.07
N ILE A 263 5.72 5.63 22.21
CA ILE A 263 6.86 4.79 22.58
C ILE A 263 8.13 5.15 21.82
N ASP A 264 9.29 4.92 22.43
CA ASP A 264 10.59 4.95 21.76
C ASP A 264 10.88 3.63 20.99
N VAL A 265 12.02 3.59 20.30
CA VAL A 265 12.48 2.44 19.49
C VAL A 265 12.77 1.18 20.30
N ASP A 266 12.93 1.28 21.62
CA ASP A 266 13.08 0.15 22.53
C ASP A 266 11.73 -0.26 23.15
N GLY A 267 10.65 0.38 22.72
CA GLY A 267 9.30 0.15 23.19
C GLY A 267 9.02 0.75 24.57
N ARG A 268 9.81 1.71 25.07
CA ARG A 268 9.50 2.38 26.35
C ARG A 268 8.54 3.52 26.10
N THR A 269 7.53 3.66 26.95
CA THR A 269 6.59 4.79 26.87
C THR A 269 7.31 6.12 27.07
N VAL A 270 6.99 7.11 26.24
CA VAL A 270 7.53 8.47 26.32
C VAL A 270 6.41 9.48 26.52
N GLY A 271 6.65 10.49 27.39
CA GLY A 271 5.77 11.65 27.53
C GLY A 271 4.35 11.36 28.04
N ALA A 272 4.26 10.84 29.27
CA ALA A 272 2.99 10.82 30.02
C ALA A 272 2.52 12.23 30.37
#